data_AF-A0A089PBB2-F1
#
_entry.id   AF-A0A089PBB2-F1
#
_cell.length_a   1.000
_cell.length_b   1.000
_cell.length_c   1.000
_cell.angle_alpha   90.00
_cell.angle_beta   90.00
_cell.angle_gamma   90.00
#
_symmetry.space_group_name_H-M   'P 1'
#
loop_
_entity.id
_entity.type
_entity.pdbx_description
1 polymer ?
#
loop_
_entity_poly.entity_id
_entity_poly.type
_entity_poly.pdbx_seq_one_letter_code
_entity_poly.pdbx_strand_id
1 'polypeptide(L)'
;MSIKAIECPDGVCHSHHGGHAVPRQAMQKNLEKHGKDWCEKLAERIYEMSVDTYSQTVMPSLHSAGWQRRHLDWEFKLAENDSEPDEALVEGIINATESFLRSSEVHRLFIQELVQGTFEEANDKKIISKAIKSIIEEEIVSSLREKKETLLKKISAKLISEEKVSEELAINSAKEGFEEVERLLANHSEAV
;
A
#
# COMPACT_ATOMS: atom_id res chain seq x y z
N MET A 1 -4.14 -4.16 0.17
CA MET A 1 -2.71 -4.07 0.50
C MET A 1 -1.96 -3.99 -0.82
N SER A 2 -1.09 -3.00 -0.99
CA SER A 2 -0.25 -2.87 -2.20
C SER A 2 0.76 -4.00 -2.27
N ILE A 3 1.11 -4.43 -3.48
CA ILE A 3 2.13 -5.48 -3.69
C ILE A 3 3.51 -4.85 -3.51
N LYS A 4 4.37 -5.46 -2.70
CA LYS A 4 5.73 -4.98 -2.45
C LYS A 4 6.71 -6.16 -2.43
N ALA A 5 7.94 -5.92 -2.88
CA ALA A 5 8.99 -6.94 -2.86
C ALA A 5 9.71 -7.04 -1.51
N ILE A 6 9.57 -6.01 -0.68
CA ILE A 6 10.31 -5.84 0.57
C ILE A 6 9.38 -5.44 1.71
N GLU A 7 9.86 -5.66 2.92
CA GLU A 7 9.35 -5.03 4.15
C GLU A 7 10.51 -4.31 4.85
N CYS A 8 10.24 -3.18 5.48
CA CYS A 8 11.27 -2.41 6.14
C CYS A 8 11.01 -2.22 7.65
N PRO A 9 11.02 -3.26 8.50
CA PRO A 9 10.98 -3.07 9.96
C PRO A 9 12.22 -2.33 10.47
N ASP A 10 12.05 -1.45 11.46
CA ASP A 10 13.13 -0.81 12.21
C ASP A 10 14.27 -0.16 11.38
N GLY A 11 13.94 0.32 10.17
CA GLY A 11 14.88 1.00 9.30
C GLY A 11 15.78 0.07 8.49
N VAL A 12 15.51 -1.24 8.47
CA VAL A 12 16.20 -2.24 7.65
C VAL A 12 15.19 -2.89 6.72
N CYS A 13 15.49 -2.94 5.43
CA CYS A 13 14.64 -3.52 4.40
C CYS A 13 15.07 -4.96 4.07
N HIS A 14 14.10 -5.86 4.07
CA HIS A 14 14.26 -7.29 3.82
C HIS A 14 13.42 -7.69 2.61
N SER A 15 13.98 -8.51 1.71
CA SER A 15 13.19 -9.14 0.65
C SER A 15 12.29 -10.25 1.21
N HIS A 16 11.04 -10.33 0.77
CA HIS A 16 10.11 -11.38 1.23
C HIS A 16 10.58 -12.82 0.92
N HIS A 17 11.45 -12.99 -0.08
CA HIS A 17 11.87 -14.31 -0.58
C HIS A 17 13.39 -14.51 -0.57
N GLY A 18 14.15 -13.72 0.19
CA GLY A 18 15.60 -13.79 0.22
C GLY A 18 16.21 -13.34 1.54
N GLY A 19 17.38 -13.89 1.89
CA GLY A 19 18.10 -13.60 3.13
C GLY A 19 18.91 -12.29 3.11
N HIS A 20 18.66 -11.40 2.15
CA HIS A 20 19.40 -10.15 2.02
C HIS A 20 18.67 -9.01 2.74
N ALA A 21 19.42 -8.26 3.54
CA ALA A 21 18.94 -7.10 4.28
C ALA A 21 19.80 -5.88 3.93
N VAL A 22 19.16 -4.74 3.72
CA VAL A 22 19.84 -3.47 3.44
C VAL A 22 19.27 -2.35 4.29
N PRO A 23 20.08 -1.38 4.77
CA PRO A 23 19.55 -0.22 5.45
C PRO A 23 18.56 0.54 4.57
N ARG A 24 17.43 0.99 5.13
CA ARG A 24 16.36 1.68 4.39
C ARG A 24 16.89 2.90 3.62
N GLN A 25 17.78 3.69 4.22
CA GLN A 25 18.40 4.84 3.56
C GLN A 25 19.22 4.44 2.32
N ALA A 26 19.92 3.30 2.38
CA ALA A 26 20.66 2.79 1.22
C ALA A 26 19.70 2.32 0.12
N MET A 27 18.58 1.69 0.50
CA MET A 27 17.52 1.30 -0.43
C MET A 27 16.89 2.53 -1.10
N GLN A 28 16.48 3.53 -0.32
CA GLN A 28 15.93 4.81 -0.81
C GLN A 28 16.87 5.49 -1.79
N LYS A 29 18.14 5.66 -1.41
CA LYS A 29 19.14 6.31 -2.25
C LYS A 29 19.34 5.58 -3.58
N ASN A 30 19.32 4.25 -3.58
CA ASN A 30 19.40 3.47 -4.82
C ASN A 30 18.14 3.64 -5.67
N LEU A 31 16.95 3.54 -5.08
CA LEU A 31 15.69 3.74 -5.79
C LEU A 31 15.58 5.15 -6.40
N GLU A 32 15.94 6.19 -5.66
CA GLU A 32 15.97 7.58 -6.13
C GLU A 32 16.98 7.79 -7.25
N LYS A 33 18.18 7.21 -7.11
CA LYS A 33 19.24 7.32 -8.13
C LYS A 33 18.81 6.75 -9.48
N HIS A 34 18.08 5.64 -9.47
CA HIS A 34 17.68 4.95 -10.69
C HIS A 34 16.31 5.44 -11.22
N GLY A 35 15.42 5.87 -10.34
CA GLY A 35 14.08 6.33 -10.69
C GLY A 35 13.11 5.17 -10.98
N LYS A 36 11.81 5.51 -11.01
CA LYS A 36 10.72 4.54 -11.15
C LYS A 36 10.76 3.79 -12.48
N ASP A 37 10.90 4.50 -13.60
CA ASP A 37 10.92 3.91 -14.95
C ASP A 37 12.05 2.87 -15.13
N TRP A 38 13.22 3.11 -14.53
CA TRP A 38 14.32 2.16 -14.58
C TRP A 38 14.00 0.89 -13.78
N CYS A 39 13.41 1.05 -12.60
CA CYS A 39 13.00 -0.06 -11.75
C CYS A 39 11.89 -0.89 -12.42
N GLU A 40 10.94 -0.26 -13.08
CA GLU A 40 9.90 -0.94 -13.86
C GLU A 40 10.50 -1.77 -15.00
N LYS A 41 11.43 -1.22 -15.79
CA LYS A 41 12.12 -1.98 -16.85
C LYS A 41 12.95 -3.14 -16.31
N LEU A 42 13.59 -2.97 -15.15
CA LEU A 42 14.33 -4.06 -14.50
C LEU A 42 13.37 -5.17 -14.03
N ALA A 43 12.27 -4.80 -13.38
CA ALA A 43 11.26 -5.73 -12.90
C ALA A 43 10.57 -6.46 -14.05
N GLU A 44 10.29 -5.76 -15.16
CA GLU A 44 9.80 -6.34 -16.41
C GLU A 44 10.74 -7.42 -16.91
N ARG A 45 12.04 -7.12 -17.00
CA ARG A 45 13.02 -8.09 -17.49
C ARG A 45 13.13 -9.32 -16.58
N ILE A 46 13.11 -9.13 -15.27
CA ILE A 46 13.13 -10.24 -14.30
C ILE A 46 11.85 -11.09 -14.42
N TYR A 47 10.70 -10.44 -14.59
CA TYR A 47 9.42 -11.11 -14.75
C TYR A 47 9.40 -11.96 -16.02
N GLU A 48 9.81 -11.41 -17.17
CA GLU A 48 9.95 -12.13 -18.44
C GLU A 48 10.82 -13.39 -18.28
N MET A 49 12.02 -13.23 -17.69
CA MET A 49 12.91 -14.36 -17.42
C MET A 49 12.27 -15.42 -16.51
N SER A 50 11.48 -15.00 -15.53
CA SER A 50 10.79 -15.89 -14.60
C SER A 50 9.67 -16.67 -15.29
N VAL A 51 8.88 -16.00 -16.12
CA VAL A 51 7.84 -16.63 -16.95
C VAL A 51 8.47 -17.61 -17.93
N ASP A 52 9.53 -17.22 -18.63
CA ASP A 52 10.24 -18.10 -19.56
C ASP A 52 10.77 -19.35 -18.85
N THR A 53 11.39 -19.17 -17.67
CA THR A 53 11.90 -20.28 -16.86
C THR A 53 10.75 -21.19 -16.41
N TYR A 54 9.64 -20.63 -15.95
CA TYR A 54 8.44 -21.38 -15.56
C TYR A 54 7.86 -22.17 -16.73
N SER A 55 7.74 -21.55 -17.91
CA SER A 55 7.27 -22.18 -19.14
C SER A 55 8.20 -23.31 -19.61
N GLN A 56 9.51 -23.21 -19.38
CA GLN A 56 10.46 -24.24 -19.80
C GLN A 56 10.60 -25.39 -18.80
N THR A 57 10.42 -25.13 -17.50
CA THR A 57 10.73 -26.10 -16.44
C THR A 57 9.48 -26.71 -15.79
N VAL A 58 8.45 -25.90 -15.55
CA VAL A 58 7.25 -26.31 -14.81
C VAL A 58 6.15 -26.75 -15.76
N MET A 59 5.85 -25.97 -16.80
CA MET A 59 4.74 -26.29 -17.73
C MET A 59 4.85 -27.69 -18.36
N PRO A 60 6.02 -28.17 -18.83
CA PRO A 60 6.12 -29.52 -19.37
C PRO A 60 5.80 -30.62 -18.35
N SER A 61 6.11 -30.36 -17.07
CA SER A 61 5.78 -31.27 -15.97
C SER A 61 4.28 -31.29 -15.69
N LEU A 62 3.61 -30.14 -15.76
CA LEU A 62 2.15 -30.02 -15.55
C LEU A 62 1.36 -30.75 -16.64
N HIS A 63 1.82 -30.70 -17.90
CA HIS A 63 1.22 -31.44 -19.01
C HIS A 63 1.65 -32.92 -19.08
N SER A 64 2.55 -33.37 -18.19
CA SER A 64 2.97 -34.77 -18.20
C SER A 64 1.88 -35.69 -17.64
N ALA A 65 1.62 -36.79 -18.34
CA ALA A 65 0.61 -37.77 -17.93
C ALA A 65 0.87 -38.26 -16.49
N GLY A 66 -0.18 -38.26 -15.69
CA GLY A 66 -0.16 -38.72 -14.29
C GLY A 66 0.50 -37.74 -13.30
N TRP A 67 0.95 -36.55 -13.70
CA TRP A 67 1.42 -35.53 -12.73
C TRP A 67 0.32 -35.13 -11.76
N GLN A 68 -0.90 -34.91 -12.27
CA GLN A 68 -2.05 -34.49 -11.48
C GLN A 68 -2.38 -35.50 -10.38
N ARG A 69 -2.45 -36.79 -10.72
CA ARG A 69 -2.65 -37.88 -9.75
C ARG A 69 -1.52 -37.91 -8.72
N ARG A 70 -0.26 -37.84 -9.16
CA ARG A 70 0.90 -37.81 -8.24
C ARG A 70 0.86 -36.61 -7.28
N HIS A 71 0.45 -35.45 -7.76
CA HIS A 71 0.38 -34.23 -6.96
C HIS A 71 -0.78 -34.28 -5.96
N LEU A 72 -1.98 -34.69 -6.40
CA LEU A 72 -3.16 -34.84 -5.54
C LEU A 72 -2.98 -35.97 -4.51
N ASP A 73 -2.37 -37.10 -4.91
CA ASP A 73 -1.98 -38.17 -3.99
C ASP A 73 -0.97 -37.66 -2.94
N TRP A 74 -0.04 -36.78 -3.32
CA TRP A 74 0.92 -36.19 -2.38
C TRP A 74 0.27 -35.18 -1.43
N GLU A 75 -0.53 -34.25 -1.95
CA GLU A 75 -1.14 -33.16 -1.18
C GLU A 75 -2.27 -33.65 -0.27
N PHE A 76 -3.10 -34.58 -0.77
CA PHE A 76 -4.31 -35.04 -0.08
C PHE A 76 -4.26 -36.50 0.38
N LYS A 77 -3.18 -37.24 0.10
CA LYS A 77 -2.99 -38.65 0.53
C LYS A 77 -4.12 -39.58 0.07
N LEU A 78 -4.58 -39.41 -1.17
CA LEU A 78 -5.77 -40.06 -1.74
C LEU A 78 -5.60 -41.55 -2.08
N ALA A 79 -4.63 -42.24 -1.49
CA ALA A 79 -4.25 -43.62 -1.83
C ALA A 79 -5.40 -44.66 -1.81
N GLU A 80 -6.55 -44.32 -1.22
CA GLU A 80 -7.74 -45.17 -1.10
C GLU A 80 -8.97 -44.71 -1.91
N ASN A 81 -8.91 -43.57 -2.63
CA ASN A 81 -10.03 -43.03 -3.41
C ASN A 81 -9.72 -43.00 -4.92
N ASP A 82 -10.59 -43.60 -5.74
CA ASP A 82 -10.59 -43.49 -7.22
C ASP A 82 -11.12 -42.12 -7.70
N SER A 83 -10.65 -41.03 -7.07
CA SER A 83 -11.02 -39.67 -7.47
C SER A 83 -9.95 -39.14 -8.42
N GLU A 84 -10.21 -39.20 -9.72
CA GLU A 84 -9.41 -38.49 -10.71
C GLU A 84 -10.07 -37.15 -11.06
N PRO A 85 -9.30 -36.05 -11.11
CA PRO A 85 -9.82 -34.77 -11.55
C PRO A 85 -10.22 -34.84 -13.03
N ASP A 86 -11.27 -34.11 -13.42
CA ASP A 86 -11.69 -34.02 -14.82
C ASP A 86 -10.56 -33.40 -15.67
N GLU A 87 -10.07 -34.17 -16.65
CA GLU A 87 -8.92 -33.80 -17.48
C GLU A 87 -9.14 -32.47 -18.22
N ALA A 88 -10.35 -32.25 -18.75
CA ALA A 88 -10.67 -31.03 -19.47
C ALA A 88 -10.70 -29.80 -18.55
N LEU A 89 -11.17 -29.96 -17.32
CA LEU A 89 -11.11 -28.90 -16.30
C LEU A 89 -9.66 -28.54 -15.96
N VAL A 90 -8.80 -29.53 -15.72
CA VAL A 90 -7.41 -29.26 -15.33
C VAL A 90 -6.60 -28.66 -16.48
N GLU A 91 -6.71 -29.21 -17.68
CA GLU A 91 -6.15 -28.61 -18.90
C GLU A 91 -6.63 -27.17 -19.08
N GLY A 92 -7.93 -26.91 -18.84
CA GLY A 92 -8.49 -25.56 -18.86
C GLY A 92 -7.84 -24.60 -17.87
N ILE A 93 -7.59 -25.04 -16.62
CA ILE A 93 -6.92 -24.23 -15.58
C ILE A 93 -5.46 -23.96 -15.94
N ILE A 94 -4.74 -24.98 -16.43
CA ILE A 94 -3.33 -24.83 -16.85
C ILE A 94 -3.24 -23.81 -17.98
N ASN A 95 -4.09 -23.93 -19.01
CA ASN A 95 -4.11 -23.02 -20.16
C ASN A 95 -4.51 -21.59 -19.75
N ALA A 96 -5.47 -21.44 -18.84
CA ALA A 96 -5.86 -20.13 -18.31
C ALA A 96 -4.71 -19.48 -17.51
N THR A 97 -3.98 -20.27 -16.73
CA THR A 97 -2.83 -19.80 -15.94
C THR A 97 -1.68 -19.38 -16.85
N GLU A 98 -1.37 -20.16 -17.88
CA GLU A 98 -0.35 -19.80 -18.86
C GLU A 98 -0.74 -18.51 -19.61
N SER A 99 -2.00 -18.41 -20.03
CA SER A 99 -2.51 -17.20 -20.70
C SER A 99 -2.43 -15.97 -19.81
N PHE A 100 -2.73 -16.11 -18.51
CA PHE A 100 -2.58 -15.05 -17.54
C PHE A 100 -1.11 -14.62 -17.38
N LEU A 101 -0.21 -15.59 -17.21
CA LEU A 101 1.23 -15.37 -17.10
C LEU A 101 1.90 -14.88 -18.39
N ARG A 102 1.19 -14.87 -19.53
CA ARG A 102 1.67 -14.29 -20.80
C ARG A 102 0.95 -12.99 -21.19
N SER A 103 -0.06 -12.57 -20.42
CA SER A 103 -0.84 -11.38 -20.72
C SER A 103 -0.03 -10.11 -20.46
N SER A 104 0.29 -9.37 -21.53
CA SER A 104 1.08 -8.13 -21.45
C SER A 104 0.45 -7.07 -20.53
N GLU A 105 -0.88 -7.00 -20.47
CA GLU A 105 -1.56 -6.04 -19.61
C GLU A 105 -1.47 -6.44 -18.12
N VAL A 106 -1.59 -7.74 -17.84
CA VAL A 106 -1.38 -8.27 -16.48
C VAL A 106 0.06 -8.02 -16.04
N HIS A 107 1.02 -8.25 -16.92
CA HIS A 107 2.45 -8.00 -16.65
C HIS A 107 2.67 -6.54 -16.27
N ARG A 108 2.20 -5.63 -17.13
CA ARG A 108 2.35 -4.19 -16.96
C ARG A 108 1.78 -3.74 -15.62
N LEU A 109 0.55 -4.14 -15.30
CA LEU A 109 -0.11 -3.76 -14.05
C LEU A 109 0.61 -4.36 -12.82
N PHE A 110 1.02 -5.62 -12.89
CA PHE A 110 1.75 -6.28 -11.80
C PHE A 110 3.08 -5.58 -11.50
N ILE A 111 3.86 -5.26 -12.53
CA ILE A 111 5.14 -4.56 -12.41
C ILE A 111 4.94 -3.17 -11.80
N GLN A 112 3.97 -2.41 -12.31
CA GLN A 112 3.67 -1.08 -11.80
C GLN A 112 3.30 -1.10 -10.31
N GLU A 113 2.43 -2.03 -9.91
CA GLU A 113 2.01 -2.18 -8.53
C GLU A 113 3.17 -2.62 -7.63
N LEU A 114 3.96 -3.61 -8.05
CA LEU A 114 5.12 -4.12 -7.29
C LEU A 114 6.19 -3.04 -7.06
N VAL A 115 6.52 -2.29 -8.11
CA VAL A 115 7.51 -1.21 -8.03
C VAL A 115 6.95 -0.09 -7.16
N GLN A 116 5.70 0.32 -7.37
CA GLN A 116 5.06 1.35 -6.56
C GLN A 116 5.06 0.97 -5.07
N GLY A 117 4.61 -0.23 -4.71
CA GLY A 117 4.60 -0.67 -3.32
C GLY A 117 6.00 -0.80 -2.72
N THR A 118 7.01 -1.14 -3.52
CA THR A 118 8.42 -1.18 -3.08
C THR A 118 8.95 0.23 -2.78
N PHE A 119 8.65 1.22 -3.62
CA PHE A 119 8.97 2.62 -3.33
C PHE A 119 8.27 3.13 -2.07
N GLU A 120 6.98 2.80 -1.90
CA GLU A 120 6.22 3.22 -0.73
C GLU A 120 6.73 2.63 0.58
N GLU A 121 7.14 1.35 0.56
CA GLU A 121 7.70 0.68 1.73
C GLU A 121 9.12 1.17 2.04
N ALA A 122 9.93 1.40 1.02
CA ALA A 122 11.26 1.95 1.19
C ALA A 122 11.19 3.39 1.68
N ASN A 123 10.18 4.16 1.30
CA ASN A 123 10.03 5.54 1.72
C ASN A 123 9.64 5.59 3.21
N ASP A 124 10.35 6.40 3.99
CA ASP A 124 10.08 6.52 5.42
C ASP A 124 8.93 7.50 5.64
N LYS A 125 7.71 7.08 5.28
CA LYS A 125 6.49 7.85 5.54
C LYS A 125 6.37 8.22 7.03
N LYS A 126 7.05 7.53 7.96
CA LYS A 126 7.07 7.89 9.39
C LYS A 126 7.71 9.25 9.65
N ILE A 127 8.70 9.68 8.86
CA ILE A 127 9.30 11.03 9.03
C ILE A 127 8.30 12.09 8.59
N ILE A 128 7.64 11.88 7.45
CA ILE A 128 6.61 12.78 6.93
C ILE A 128 5.42 12.83 7.89
N SER A 129 4.91 11.68 8.34
CA SER A 129 3.84 11.60 9.33
C SER A 129 4.21 12.29 10.64
N LYS A 130 5.44 12.09 11.16
CA LYS A 130 5.93 12.81 12.35
C LYS A 130 5.99 14.32 12.14
N ALA A 131 6.45 14.76 10.97
CA ALA A 131 6.51 16.18 10.64
C ALA A 131 5.09 16.79 10.57
N ILE A 132 4.15 16.10 9.92
CA ILE A 132 2.75 16.53 9.84
C ILE A 132 2.14 16.61 11.25
N LYS A 133 2.35 15.57 12.07
CA LYS A 133 1.88 15.52 13.46
C LYS A 133 2.42 16.69 14.29
N SER A 134 3.72 16.95 14.25
CA SER A 134 4.35 18.08 14.96
C SER A 134 3.80 19.43 14.47
N ILE A 135 3.63 19.63 13.16
CA ILE A 135 3.00 20.86 12.61
C ILE A 135 1.57 21.04 13.15
N ILE A 136 0.76 19.99 13.17
CA ILE A 136 -0.62 20.11 13.64
C ILE A 136 -0.67 20.39 15.15
N GLU A 137 0.05 19.61 15.95
CA GLU A 137 -0.03 19.66 17.41
C GLU A 137 0.71 20.86 18.00
N GLU A 138 1.96 21.07 17.59
CA GLU A 138 2.86 22.03 18.21
C GLU A 138 2.71 23.43 17.62
N GLU A 139 2.38 23.55 16.34
CA GLU A 139 2.27 24.85 15.68
C GLU A 139 0.80 25.30 15.56
N ILE A 140 -0.06 24.50 14.91
CA ILE A 140 -1.43 24.93 14.55
C ILE A 140 -2.35 24.94 15.78
N VAL A 141 -2.48 23.80 16.48
CA VAL A 141 -3.37 23.68 17.64
C VAL A 141 -2.89 24.60 18.77
N SER A 142 -1.59 24.66 19.01
CA SER A 142 -1.00 25.60 19.97
C SER A 142 -1.37 27.06 19.64
N SER A 143 -1.12 27.52 18.40
CA SER A 143 -1.48 28.88 17.99
C SER A 143 -2.99 29.15 18.05
N LEU A 144 -3.84 28.15 17.76
CA LEU A 144 -5.30 28.30 17.89
C LEU A 144 -5.69 28.54 19.35
N ARG A 145 -5.16 27.75 20.28
CA ARG A 145 -5.41 27.88 21.72
C ARG A 145 -4.94 29.22 22.26
N GLU A 146 -3.74 29.65 21.89
CA GLU A 146 -3.21 30.96 22.29
C GLU A 146 -4.09 32.12 21.83
N LYS A 147 -4.64 32.02 20.61
CA LYS A 147 -5.46 33.08 20.01
C LYS A 147 -6.96 32.92 20.29
N LYS A 148 -7.37 31.92 21.07
CA LYS A 148 -8.79 31.54 21.30
C LYS A 148 -9.68 32.75 21.59
N GLU A 149 -9.38 33.51 22.63
CA GLU A 149 -10.19 34.67 23.04
C GLU A 149 -10.30 35.75 21.96
N THR A 150 -9.23 35.98 21.21
CA THR A 150 -9.22 36.98 20.13
C THR A 150 -10.02 36.50 18.92
N LEU A 151 -9.90 35.21 18.58
CA LEU A 151 -10.63 34.60 17.48
C LEU A 151 -12.13 34.53 17.78
N LEU A 152 -12.50 34.12 19.00
CA LEU A 152 -13.90 34.10 19.43
C LEU A 152 -14.54 35.49 19.31
N LYS A 153 -13.88 36.54 19.82
CA LYS A 153 -14.40 37.92 19.68
C LYS A 153 -14.58 38.33 18.22
N LYS A 154 -13.61 38.02 17.35
CA LYS A 154 -13.69 38.35 15.92
C LYS A 154 -14.80 37.59 15.21
N ILE A 155 -14.94 36.29 15.48
CA ILE A 155 -15.95 35.43 14.85
C ILE A 155 -17.34 35.83 15.32
N SER A 156 -17.53 36.03 16.63
CA SER A 156 -18.82 36.47 17.18
C SER A 156 -19.24 37.83 16.62
N ALA A 157 -18.33 38.80 16.55
CA ALA A 157 -18.62 40.12 15.96
C ALA A 157 -19.04 40.00 14.49
N LYS A 158 -18.37 39.11 13.74
CA LYS A 158 -18.71 38.82 12.35
C LYS A 158 -20.11 38.20 12.23
N LEU A 159 -20.41 37.17 13.02
CA LEU A 159 -21.72 36.51 13.07
C LEU A 159 -22.85 37.49 13.41
N ILE A 160 -22.65 38.38 14.39
CA ILE A 160 -23.63 39.43 14.73
C ILE A 160 -23.88 40.35 13.52
N SER A 161 -22.81 40.74 12.82
CA SER A 161 -22.93 41.68 11.69
C SER A 161 -23.56 41.07 10.45
N GLU A 162 -23.25 39.80 10.14
CA GLU A 162 -23.67 39.13 8.92
C GLU A 162 -25.05 38.47 9.08
N GLU A 163 -25.27 37.76 10.19
CA GLU A 163 -26.49 36.96 10.42
C GLU A 163 -27.53 37.70 11.29
N LYS A 164 -27.19 38.88 11.82
CA LYS A 164 -28.08 39.71 12.68
C LYS A 164 -28.66 38.95 13.88
N VAL A 165 -27.90 37.99 14.40
CA VAL A 165 -28.26 37.19 15.58
C VAL A 165 -27.94 37.93 16.89
N SER A 166 -28.48 37.44 18.01
CA SER A 166 -28.14 37.97 19.33
C SER A 166 -26.67 37.71 19.66
N GLU A 167 -26.09 38.59 20.49
CA GLU A 167 -24.70 38.48 20.93
C GLU A 167 -24.42 37.15 21.65
N GLU A 168 -25.35 36.72 22.50
CA GLU A 168 -25.23 35.46 23.24
C GLU A 168 -25.22 34.24 22.31
N LEU A 169 -26.07 34.22 21.27
CA LEU A 169 -26.09 33.13 20.29
C LEU A 169 -24.80 33.12 19.46
N ALA A 170 -24.33 34.29 19.01
CA ALA A 170 -23.08 34.40 18.25
C ALA A 170 -21.86 33.91 19.04
N ILE A 171 -21.77 34.25 20.33
CA ILE A 171 -20.68 33.81 21.20
C ILE A 171 -20.69 32.30 21.39
N ASN A 172 -21.86 31.70 21.63
CA ASN A 172 -21.97 30.26 21.81
C ASN A 172 -21.65 29.50 20.53
N SER A 173 -22.18 29.92 19.38
CA SER A 173 -21.86 29.31 18.08
C SER A 173 -20.38 29.45 17.72
N ALA A 174 -19.75 30.58 18.02
CA ALA A 174 -18.31 30.76 17.81
C ALA A 174 -17.47 29.80 18.67
N LYS A 175 -17.89 29.56 19.92
CA LYS A 175 -17.24 28.59 20.82
C LYS A 175 -17.37 27.16 20.30
N GLU A 176 -18.58 26.74 19.95
CA GLU A 176 -18.84 25.40 19.41
C GLU A 176 -18.04 25.16 18.13
N GLY A 177 -18.07 26.11 17.19
CA GLY A 177 -17.29 26.02 15.95
C GLY A 177 -15.77 25.99 16.19
N PHE A 178 -15.27 26.73 17.17
CA PHE A 178 -13.86 26.69 17.56
C PHE A 178 -13.47 25.31 18.10
N GLU A 179 -14.27 24.75 19.01
CA GLU A 179 -14.03 23.43 19.60
C GLU A 179 -14.12 22.31 18.56
N GLU A 180 -15.02 22.43 17.59
CA GLU A 180 -15.14 21.49 16.48
C GLU A 180 -13.90 21.51 15.57
N VAL A 181 -13.39 22.69 15.21
CA VAL A 181 -12.15 22.81 14.42
C VAL A 181 -10.96 22.22 15.17
N GLU A 182 -10.83 22.50 16.47
CA GLU A 182 -9.77 21.94 17.30
C GLU A 182 -9.83 20.40 17.33
N ARG A 183 -11.02 19.84 17.50
CA ARG A 183 -11.26 18.39 17.48
C ARG A 183 -10.90 17.77 16.12
N LEU A 184 -11.28 18.40 15.01
CA LEU A 184 -10.97 17.91 13.67
C LEU A 184 -9.46 17.85 13.41
N LEU A 185 -8.73 18.87 13.86
CA LEU A 185 -7.27 18.90 13.75
C LEU A 185 -6.61 17.81 14.59
N ALA A 186 -7.07 17.61 15.83
CA ALA A 186 -6.57 16.53 16.69
C ALA A 186 -6.83 15.14 16.08
N ASN A 187 -8.05 14.90 15.59
CA ASN A 187 -8.40 13.64 14.93
C ASN A 187 -7.56 13.39 13.68
N HIS A 188 -7.26 14.44 12.90
CA HIS A 188 -6.41 14.31 11.73
C HIS A 188 -4.96 13.98 12.12
N SER A 189 -4.43 14.60 13.18
CA SER A 189 -3.10 14.31 13.72
C SER A 189 -2.95 12.84 14.15
N GLU A 190 -4.00 12.27 14.76
CA GLU A 190 -4.01 10.88 15.20
C GLU A 190 -4.12 9.87 14.04
N ALA A 191 -4.69 10.29 12.90
CA ALA A 191 -4.93 9.44 11.75
C ALA A 191 -3.74 9.37 10.76
N VAL A 192 -2.75 10.25 10.91
CA VAL A 192 -1.54 10.37 10.03
C VAL A 192 -0.36 9.57 10.57
#